data_AF-A0AAW5EZZ0-F1
#
_entry.id   AF-A0AAW5EZZ0-F1
#
_cell.length_a   1.000
_cell.length_b   1.000
_cell.length_c   1.000
_cell.angle_alpha   90.00
_cell.angle_beta   90.00
_cell.angle_gamma   90.00
#
_symmetry.space_group_name_H-M   'P 1'
#
loop_
_entity.id
_entity.type
_entity.pdbx_description
1 polymer ?
#
loop_
_entity_poly.entity_id
_entity_poly.type
_entity_poly.pdbx_seq_one_letter_code
_entity_poly.pdbx_strand_id
1 'polypeptide(L)'
;MKQSIKCMLILLTALSLTACSPGRGEEETGLPDTGKTQEDAGNKREDSGDKETESGMKTEAPTSEAPENKEWEQFCGSYFKAGDFRYRLSVIPGEAEERDNLSITVYKRSMEGADAERSNAVTGLAEYQLPYEAGVDTYNLEDEMSGGGGNFCLLSLNRDGTVSLGGDGEDAGIYYSYNDNLKLPEGFRRPLNDTDLLEMSREDLRIIRNQFYAVYGRKFQSSDLTEYFEAEPWYRGNTEAGQFDEALLGGLIKRNIAFLNDAEEKYDAGQAAMAKKEYDALEPAPYLELLPEYGEIEVELASDKEHAVDKGLYYAAEGTISVPITLTAEQYKALDGGAELELVTDELTGEKKTLKKAETPEYGEYVFGDEAEGDYVMSTYNPDSGLYSFWANSADTRFKRVYQGVVYVLKGACEEYYGYFDMPRESIVESPGNYRVMDFNEEGPYGPQPYYGNILERDSKGYVKAIYFQGD
;
A
#
# COMPACT_ATOMS: atom_id res chain seq x y z
N MET A 1 17.88 22.13 22.95
CA MET A 1 17.51 20.74 22.63
C MET A 1 16.35 20.82 21.67
N LYS A 2 16.55 20.51 20.38
CA LYS A 2 15.41 20.24 19.48
C LYS A 2 14.90 18.84 19.84
N GLN A 3 13.58 18.65 19.93
CA GLN A 3 13.03 17.29 19.88
C GLN A 3 13.07 16.85 18.42
N SER A 4 13.68 15.71 18.15
CA SER A 4 13.53 15.04 16.86
C SER A 4 12.13 14.41 16.83
N ILE A 5 11.36 14.68 15.77
CA ILE A 5 10.06 14.05 15.56
C ILE A 5 10.34 12.63 15.06
N LYS A 6 10.13 11.64 15.92
CA LYS A 6 10.18 10.22 15.52
C LYS A 6 8.82 9.83 14.97
N CYS A 7 8.76 9.59 13.67
CA CYS A 7 7.59 9.04 13.00
C CYS A 7 7.75 7.54 12.84
N MET A 8 6.90 6.75 13.49
CA MET A 8 6.76 5.34 13.14
C MET A 8 5.91 5.27 11.88
N LEU A 9 6.55 5.10 10.72
CA LEU A 9 5.89 5.26 9.43
C LEU A 9 5.01 4.04 9.10
N ILE A 10 3.74 4.15 9.48
CA ILE A 10 2.64 3.51 8.76
C ILE A 10 2.50 4.27 7.43
N LEU A 11 2.26 3.56 6.32
CA LEU A 11 2.43 4.10 4.97
C LEU A 11 1.15 4.80 4.48
N LEU A 12 0.85 5.96 5.09
CA LEU A 12 -0.20 6.88 4.65
C LEU A 12 0.13 8.31 5.14
N THR A 13 0.04 9.30 4.24
CA THR A 13 0.41 10.69 4.50
C THR A 13 -0.69 11.46 5.23
N ALA A 14 -0.66 11.44 6.55
CA ALA A 14 -1.50 12.29 7.40
C ALA A 14 -0.90 13.70 7.55
N LEU A 15 -1.11 14.58 6.56
CA LEU A 15 -0.71 16.00 6.65
C LEU A 15 -1.62 16.78 7.62
N SER A 16 -1.06 17.80 8.29
CA SER A 16 -1.60 18.29 9.56
C SER A 16 -2.55 19.50 9.44
N LEU A 17 -3.69 19.41 10.13
CA LEU A 17 -4.71 20.46 10.28
C LEU A 17 -4.12 21.81 10.72
N THR A 18 -4.35 22.87 9.92
CA THR A 18 -4.12 24.26 10.33
C THR A 18 -5.44 24.95 10.71
N ALA A 19 -5.70 25.03 12.02
CA ALA A 19 -6.93 25.63 12.54
C ALA A 19 -6.86 27.17 12.55
N CYS A 20 -7.75 27.84 11.81
CA CYS A 20 -8.03 29.27 11.95
C CYS A 20 -9.38 29.52 12.65
N SER A 21 -9.39 30.46 13.59
CA SER A 21 -10.55 30.82 14.43
C SER A 21 -10.76 32.36 14.42
N PRO A 22 -11.85 32.92 14.96
CA PRO A 22 -13.03 33.19 14.14
C PRO A 22 -13.36 34.69 13.98
N GLY A 23 -13.97 35.04 12.84
CA GLY A 23 -14.56 36.36 12.56
C GLY A 23 -16.03 36.43 12.97
N ARG A 24 -16.49 37.57 13.47
CA ARG A 24 -17.81 37.75 14.11
C ARG A 24 -18.58 38.92 13.50
N GLY A 25 -19.87 38.73 13.21
CA GLY A 25 -20.80 39.80 12.81
C GLY A 25 -22.26 39.34 12.76
N GLU A 26 -23.17 40.17 13.27
CA GLU A 26 -24.63 40.08 13.08
C GLU A 26 -25.03 40.56 11.64
N GLU A 27 -26.27 40.52 11.12
CA GLU A 27 -27.61 40.59 11.74
C GLU A 27 -28.74 40.07 10.80
N GLU A 28 -30.01 40.19 11.22
CA GLU A 28 -31.27 39.60 10.68
C GLU A 28 -31.61 39.78 9.17
N THR A 29 -32.40 38.86 8.58
CA THR A 29 -33.87 39.03 8.29
C THR A 29 -34.48 37.98 7.32
N GLY A 30 -35.77 37.64 7.51
CA GLY A 30 -36.70 37.33 6.39
C GLY A 30 -37.19 35.88 6.12
N LEU A 31 -38.31 35.47 6.72
CA LEU A 31 -39.25 34.43 6.22
C LEU A 31 -40.50 35.10 5.56
N PRO A 32 -41.47 34.40 4.92
CA PRO A 32 -41.67 32.95 4.65
C PRO A 32 -41.86 32.70 3.10
N ASP A 33 -42.62 31.76 2.48
CA ASP A 33 -43.65 30.77 2.89
C ASP A 33 -43.97 29.71 1.77
N THR A 34 -44.73 28.66 2.15
CA THR A 34 -45.64 27.79 1.35
C THR A 34 -45.18 26.77 0.28
N GLY A 35 -45.66 25.52 0.45
CA GLY A 35 -45.90 24.49 -0.61
C GLY A 35 -44.85 23.36 -0.66
N LYS A 36 -45.07 22.08 -0.28
CA LYS A 36 -46.19 21.11 -0.51
C LYS A 36 -46.58 21.00 -1.99
N THR A 37 -46.63 19.83 -2.64
CA THR A 37 -46.91 18.42 -2.22
C THR A 37 -46.18 17.48 -3.20
N GLN A 38 -45.42 16.44 -2.84
CA GLN A 38 -45.78 15.05 -2.41
C GLN A 38 -46.76 14.26 -3.32
N GLU A 39 -46.49 12.95 -3.46
CA GLU A 39 -47.27 11.82 -4.04
C GLU A 39 -47.09 11.46 -5.54
N ASP A 40 -47.15 10.19 -5.97
CA ASP A 40 -46.74 8.89 -5.37
C ASP A 40 -46.80 7.74 -6.43
N ALA A 41 -46.24 6.57 -6.09
CA ALA A 41 -46.62 5.20 -6.48
C ALA A 41 -46.44 4.71 -7.95
N GLY A 42 -45.98 3.46 -8.11
CA GLY A 42 -45.88 2.86 -9.46
C GLY A 42 -45.37 1.42 -9.66
N ASN A 43 -44.85 0.74 -8.63
CA ASN A 43 -44.98 -0.70 -8.35
C ASN A 43 -45.17 -1.70 -9.52
N LYS A 44 -44.20 -2.61 -9.72
CA LYS A 44 -44.47 -4.07 -9.84
C LYS A 44 -43.22 -4.97 -9.74
N ARG A 45 -43.42 -6.18 -9.21
CA ARG A 45 -42.47 -7.32 -9.22
C ARG A 45 -42.93 -8.38 -10.24
N GLU A 46 -42.00 -9.11 -10.82
CA GLU A 46 -42.17 -10.53 -11.20
C GLU A 46 -40.89 -11.31 -10.80
N ASP A 47 -40.98 -12.65 -10.80
CA ASP A 47 -40.07 -13.57 -10.09
C ASP A 47 -39.81 -14.83 -10.93
N SER A 48 -38.54 -15.26 -11.05
CA SER A 48 -38.14 -16.58 -11.55
C SER A 48 -36.67 -16.87 -11.21
N GLY A 49 -36.40 -17.99 -10.52
CA GLY A 49 -35.09 -18.26 -9.91
C GLY A 49 -34.05 -19.03 -10.75
N ASP A 50 -32.98 -19.38 -10.05
CA ASP A 50 -31.96 -20.40 -10.30
C ASP A 50 -31.04 -20.28 -11.53
N LYS A 51 -29.99 -19.48 -11.35
CA LYS A 51 -28.60 -19.94 -11.52
C LYS A 51 -27.72 -19.27 -10.47
N GLU A 52 -26.72 -19.98 -9.95
CA GLU A 52 -25.56 -19.33 -9.34
C GLU A 52 -24.80 -18.60 -10.45
N THR A 53 -24.77 -17.27 -10.34
CA THR A 53 -24.07 -16.39 -11.28
C THR A 53 -22.88 -15.77 -10.56
N GLU A 54 -21.68 -15.95 -11.13
CA GLU A 54 -20.52 -15.11 -10.82
C GLU A 54 -20.87 -13.67 -11.24
N SER A 55 -21.41 -12.88 -10.30
CA SER A 55 -22.04 -11.58 -10.58
C SER A 55 -21.03 -10.43 -10.55
N GLY A 56 -19.99 -10.53 -11.39
CA GLY A 56 -19.06 -9.43 -11.62
C GLY A 56 -19.72 -8.29 -12.41
N MET A 57 -20.31 -7.32 -11.71
CA MET A 57 -20.89 -6.12 -12.31
C MET A 57 -19.77 -5.15 -12.70
N LYS A 58 -19.52 -4.95 -14.00
CA LYS A 58 -18.54 -3.97 -14.47
C LYS A 58 -19.10 -2.54 -14.40
N THR A 59 -18.86 -1.86 -13.29
CA THR A 59 -18.83 -0.39 -13.20
C THR A 59 -17.43 0.12 -13.56
N GLU A 60 -17.34 1.21 -14.32
CA GLU A 60 -16.05 1.85 -14.63
C GLU A 60 -15.54 2.55 -13.37
N ALA A 61 -14.29 2.28 -12.97
CA ALA A 61 -13.70 2.88 -11.78
C ALA A 61 -13.57 4.41 -11.95
N PRO A 62 -13.86 5.22 -10.91
CA PRO A 62 -13.72 6.67 -10.99
C PRO A 62 -12.26 7.06 -11.23
N THR A 63 -11.99 7.82 -12.28
CA THR A 63 -10.66 8.37 -12.60
C THR A 63 -10.64 9.87 -12.32
N SER A 64 -9.64 10.36 -11.58
CA SER A 64 -9.36 11.80 -11.47
C SER A 64 -8.92 12.40 -12.81
N GLU A 65 -9.30 13.65 -13.10
CA GLU A 65 -8.72 14.40 -14.23
C GLU A 65 -7.23 14.71 -13.95
N ALA A 66 -6.34 13.84 -14.42
CA ALA A 66 -4.90 14.02 -14.29
C ALA A 66 -4.36 15.10 -15.26
N PRO A 67 -3.25 15.78 -14.94
CA PRO A 67 -2.60 16.73 -15.85
C PRO A 67 -2.29 16.12 -17.23
N GLU A 68 -2.36 16.94 -18.29
CA GLU A 68 -2.08 16.49 -19.68
C GLU A 68 -0.66 15.92 -19.86
N ASN A 69 0.29 16.28 -18.99
CA ASN A 69 1.61 15.66 -18.91
C ASN A 69 1.72 14.76 -17.67
N LYS A 70 2.12 13.51 -17.89
CA LYS A 70 2.39 12.48 -16.86
C LYS A 70 3.89 12.12 -16.77
N GLU A 71 4.80 12.88 -17.40
CA GLU A 71 6.25 12.66 -17.28
C GLU A 71 6.76 12.68 -15.82
N TRP A 72 6.04 13.33 -14.90
CA TRP A 72 6.37 13.33 -13.48
C TRP A 72 6.08 11.99 -12.78
N GLU A 73 5.11 11.19 -13.26
CA GLU A 73 4.74 9.89 -12.66
C GLU A 73 5.88 8.87 -12.69
N GLN A 74 6.84 9.02 -13.63
CA GLN A 74 8.05 8.17 -13.69
C GLN A 74 9.01 8.36 -12.51
N PHE A 75 8.86 9.44 -11.74
CA PHE A 75 9.69 9.73 -10.56
C PHE A 75 8.99 9.36 -9.25
N CYS A 76 7.71 8.94 -9.28
CA CYS A 76 6.97 8.55 -8.08
C CYS A 76 7.41 7.16 -7.57
N GLY A 77 7.41 6.97 -6.25
CA GLY A 77 7.70 5.71 -5.58
C GLY A 77 8.80 5.78 -4.52
N SER A 78 9.27 4.61 -4.10
CA SER A 78 10.30 4.45 -3.07
C SER A 78 11.71 4.41 -3.64
N TYR A 79 12.64 5.09 -2.96
CA TYR A 79 14.02 5.28 -3.36
C TYR A 79 15.00 5.00 -2.20
N PHE A 80 16.20 4.50 -2.51
CA PHE A 80 17.27 4.24 -1.53
C PHE A 80 18.61 4.86 -1.95
N LYS A 81 19.39 5.31 -0.97
CA LYS A 81 20.70 5.93 -1.21
C LYS A 81 21.75 4.90 -1.61
N ALA A 82 22.53 5.22 -2.64
CA ALA A 82 23.59 4.35 -3.16
C ALA A 82 24.62 3.95 -2.08
N GLY A 83 24.63 2.66 -1.71
CA GLY A 83 25.54 2.07 -0.73
C GLY A 83 25.21 2.33 0.74
N ASP A 84 24.08 2.96 1.06
CA ASP A 84 23.63 3.17 2.44
C ASP A 84 22.09 3.23 2.55
N PHE A 85 21.45 2.07 2.43
CA PHE A 85 20.00 1.86 2.54
C PHE A 85 19.36 2.32 3.87
N ARG A 86 20.15 2.81 4.85
CA ARG A 86 19.56 3.54 5.98
C ARG A 86 18.84 4.80 5.51
N TYR A 87 19.35 5.47 4.48
CA TYR A 87 18.75 6.66 3.90
C TYR A 87 17.83 6.25 2.74
N ARG A 88 16.59 6.69 2.85
CA ARG A 88 15.50 6.41 1.94
C ARG A 88 14.78 7.70 1.60
N LEU A 89 14.13 7.71 0.45
CA LEU A 89 13.39 8.84 -0.09
C LEU A 89 12.08 8.29 -0.65
N SER A 90 11.00 9.05 -0.52
CA SER A 90 9.73 8.78 -1.20
C SER A 90 9.41 10.00 -2.04
N VAL A 91 8.99 9.77 -3.29
CA VAL A 91 8.35 10.79 -4.12
C VAL A 91 6.91 10.34 -4.30
N ILE A 92 5.95 11.23 -4.03
CA ILE A 92 4.53 10.96 -4.24
C ILE A 92 3.90 12.07 -5.08
N PRO A 93 2.78 11.79 -5.77
CA PRO A 93 1.97 12.83 -6.38
C PRO A 93 1.55 13.89 -5.35
N GLY A 94 1.34 15.12 -5.82
CA GLY A 94 0.79 16.20 -5.00
C GLY A 94 -0.70 16.04 -4.68
N GLU A 95 -1.22 17.06 -3.99
CA GLU A 95 -2.65 17.20 -3.66
C GLU A 95 -3.55 17.17 -4.90
N ALA A 96 -4.86 16.95 -4.70
CA ALA A 96 -5.81 16.65 -5.78
C ALA A 96 -5.82 17.67 -6.94
N GLU A 97 -5.67 18.97 -6.68
CA GLU A 97 -5.58 20.02 -7.71
C GLU A 97 -4.16 20.31 -8.23
N GLU A 98 -3.11 19.78 -7.59
CA GLU A 98 -1.70 20.04 -7.91
C GLU A 98 -0.87 18.73 -7.95
N ARG A 99 -1.37 17.69 -8.61
CA ARG A 99 -0.73 16.35 -8.60
C ARG A 99 0.72 16.32 -9.10
N ASP A 100 1.13 17.29 -9.93
CA ASP A 100 2.49 17.49 -10.44
C ASP A 100 3.38 18.34 -9.51
N ASN A 101 2.85 18.85 -8.39
CA ASN A 101 3.63 19.43 -7.29
C ASN A 101 4.02 18.29 -6.31
N LEU A 102 5.12 17.59 -6.63
CA LEU A 102 5.50 16.33 -5.97
C LEU A 102 5.99 16.56 -4.54
N SER A 103 5.42 15.86 -3.56
CA SER A 103 6.00 15.81 -2.21
C SER A 103 7.14 14.80 -2.17
N ILE A 104 8.28 15.23 -1.62
CA ILE A 104 9.49 14.43 -1.49
C ILE A 104 9.92 14.37 -0.03
N THR A 105 9.65 13.23 0.62
CA THR A 105 10.04 12.96 2.01
C THR A 105 11.37 12.21 2.06
N VAL A 106 12.36 12.75 2.77
CA VAL A 106 13.66 12.10 3.01
C VAL A 106 13.70 11.58 4.45
N TYR A 107 14.03 10.30 4.62
CA TYR A 107 13.97 9.64 5.92
C TYR A 107 15.11 8.65 6.13
N LYS A 108 15.50 8.49 7.41
CA LYS A 108 16.62 7.66 7.85
C LYS A 108 16.14 6.59 8.81
N ARG A 109 16.55 5.34 8.61
CA ARG A 109 16.28 4.23 9.55
C ARG A 109 16.85 4.57 10.93
N SER A 110 16.02 4.49 11.96
CA SER A 110 16.45 4.64 13.34
C SER A 110 17.20 3.39 13.81
N MET A 111 18.25 3.61 14.59
CA MET A 111 19.14 2.59 15.15
C MET A 111 19.17 2.64 16.69
N GLU A 112 18.21 3.35 17.30
CA GLU A 112 18.21 3.64 18.73
C GLU A 112 17.43 2.62 19.55
N GLY A 113 18.13 1.74 20.26
CA GLY A 113 17.52 0.80 21.21
C GLY A 113 16.57 -0.18 20.51
N ALA A 114 15.29 -0.16 20.87
CA ALA A 114 14.27 -1.04 20.28
C ALA A 114 13.97 -0.72 18.80
N ASP A 115 14.27 0.49 18.33
CA ASP A 115 14.11 0.87 16.92
C ASP A 115 15.03 0.03 16.02
N ALA A 116 16.18 -0.43 16.52
CA ALA A 116 17.18 -1.18 15.75
C ALA A 116 16.71 -2.57 15.30
N GLU A 117 15.62 -3.12 15.86
CA GLU A 117 14.96 -4.33 15.35
C GLU A 117 13.74 -4.02 14.46
N ARG A 118 13.25 -2.78 14.42
CA ARG A 118 12.12 -2.35 13.59
C ARG A 118 12.58 -1.83 12.22
N SER A 119 12.04 -2.35 11.14
CA SER A 119 12.39 -1.97 9.76
C SER A 119 11.64 -0.71 9.30
N ASN A 120 10.46 -0.47 9.88
CA ASN A 120 9.65 0.74 9.69
C ASN A 120 10.01 1.90 10.65
N ALA A 121 10.88 1.70 11.65
CA ALA A 121 11.31 2.76 12.55
C ALA A 121 12.25 3.73 11.83
N VAL A 122 11.79 4.96 11.62
CA VAL A 122 12.49 6.01 10.86
C VAL A 122 12.45 7.35 11.56
N THR A 123 13.35 8.24 11.14
CA THR A 123 13.38 9.65 11.49
C THR A 123 13.29 10.43 10.17
N GLY A 124 12.32 11.35 10.07
CA GLY A 124 12.27 12.31 8.96
C GLY A 124 13.50 13.23 9.04
N LEU A 125 14.16 13.44 7.90
CA LEU A 125 15.33 14.31 7.79
C LEU A 125 14.98 15.64 7.12
N ALA A 126 14.19 15.59 6.04
CA ALA A 126 13.74 16.73 5.27
C ALA A 126 12.44 16.39 4.51
N GLU A 127 11.71 17.41 4.12
CA GLU A 127 10.54 17.35 3.24
C GLU A 127 10.61 18.52 2.26
N TYR A 128 10.29 18.26 1.00
CA TYR A 128 10.35 19.24 -0.07
C TYR A 128 9.10 19.13 -0.95
N GLN A 129 8.47 20.26 -1.28
CA GLN A 129 7.53 20.33 -2.41
C GLN A 129 8.32 20.65 -3.68
N LEU A 130 8.15 19.83 -4.72
CA LEU A 130 8.79 19.99 -6.03
C LEU A 130 7.72 20.34 -7.07
N PRO A 131 7.53 21.63 -7.41
CA PRO A 131 6.67 22.02 -8.52
C PRO A 131 7.32 21.55 -9.82
N TYR A 132 6.79 20.48 -10.42
CA TYR A 132 7.38 19.87 -11.61
C TYR A 132 7.31 20.81 -12.82
N GLU A 133 8.39 20.87 -13.59
CA GLU A 133 8.47 21.67 -14.82
C GLU A 133 9.10 20.81 -15.92
N ALA A 134 8.34 20.54 -16.99
CA ALA A 134 8.78 19.65 -18.06
C ALA A 134 10.08 20.16 -18.74
N GLY A 135 11.17 19.38 -18.59
CA GLY A 135 12.48 19.73 -19.11
C GLY A 135 13.40 20.48 -18.13
N VAL A 136 12.95 20.76 -16.90
CA VAL A 136 13.80 21.13 -15.77
C VAL A 136 14.26 19.86 -15.07
N ASP A 137 15.57 19.71 -14.87
CA ASP A 137 16.18 18.54 -14.22
C ASP A 137 16.73 18.83 -12.82
N THR A 138 16.74 20.09 -12.38
CA THR A 138 17.44 20.54 -11.16
C THR A 138 16.71 21.70 -10.48
N TYR A 139 16.46 21.54 -9.18
CA TYR A 139 15.66 22.41 -8.33
C TYR A 139 16.45 22.84 -7.08
N ASN A 140 16.16 24.03 -6.55
CA ASN A 140 16.70 24.50 -5.27
C ASN A 140 15.52 24.64 -4.29
N LEU A 141 15.27 23.60 -3.50
CA LEU A 141 14.08 23.47 -2.65
C LEU A 141 14.42 23.79 -1.19
N GLU A 142 13.47 24.38 -0.45
CA GLU A 142 13.59 24.62 1.00
C GLU A 142 13.08 23.42 1.80
N ASP A 143 13.80 23.04 2.84
CA ASP A 143 13.46 21.95 3.77
C ASP A 143 12.33 22.38 4.72
N GLU A 144 11.11 21.87 4.47
CA GLU A 144 9.91 22.24 5.23
C GLU A 144 9.96 21.69 6.67
N MET A 145 10.54 20.50 6.89
CA MET A 145 10.74 19.94 8.24
C MET A 145 11.65 20.82 9.11
N SER A 146 12.51 21.66 8.52
CA SER A 146 13.30 22.64 9.28
C SER A 146 12.47 23.77 9.91
N GLY A 147 11.24 23.99 9.41
CA GLY A 147 10.36 25.10 9.77
C GLY A 147 10.72 26.41 9.08
N GLY A 148 11.07 26.37 7.78
CA GLY A 148 11.44 27.55 6.99
C GLY A 148 12.75 28.19 7.46
N GLY A 149 13.74 27.36 7.78
CA GLY A 149 15.00 27.79 8.39
C GLY A 149 16.03 28.37 7.42
N GLY A 150 15.75 28.44 6.11
CA GLY A 150 16.75 28.71 5.08
C GLY A 150 17.71 27.53 4.83
N ASN A 151 17.29 26.30 5.17
CA ASN A 151 17.94 25.07 4.74
C ASN A 151 17.51 24.79 3.30
N PHE A 152 18.44 24.77 2.34
CA PHE A 152 18.14 24.45 0.94
C PHE A 152 18.87 23.20 0.48
N CYS A 153 18.20 22.35 -0.30
CA CYS A 153 18.81 21.26 -1.05
C CYS A 153 18.80 21.57 -2.55
N LEU A 154 19.88 21.19 -3.24
CA LEU A 154 19.91 21.14 -4.70
C LEU A 154 19.44 19.74 -5.13
N LEU A 155 18.17 19.60 -5.48
CA LEU A 155 17.58 18.32 -5.86
C LEU A 155 17.55 18.19 -7.39
N SER A 156 18.06 17.08 -7.94
CA SER A 156 17.95 16.78 -9.38
C SER A 156 17.13 15.52 -9.65
N LEU A 157 16.24 15.61 -10.65
CA LEU A 157 15.48 14.50 -11.23
C LEU A 157 16.22 14.06 -12.51
N ASN A 158 16.95 12.94 -12.44
CA ASN A 158 17.86 12.53 -13.50
C ASN A 158 17.14 11.72 -14.59
N ARG A 159 17.66 11.78 -15.82
CA ARG A 159 17.11 11.08 -17.00
C ARG A 159 17.25 9.55 -16.98
N ASP A 160 17.88 9.00 -15.96
CA ASP A 160 17.99 7.57 -15.67
C ASP A 160 17.02 7.13 -14.54
N GLY A 161 16.08 8.00 -14.16
CA GLY A 161 15.10 7.76 -13.10
C GLY A 161 15.63 8.01 -11.68
N THR A 162 16.93 8.28 -11.51
CA THR A 162 17.53 8.52 -10.18
C THR A 162 17.22 9.93 -9.64
N VAL A 163 17.15 10.05 -8.32
CA VAL A 163 17.02 11.36 -7.64
C VAL A 163 18.35 11.69 -6.98
N SER A 164 18.84 12.92 -7.14
CA SER A 164 20.08 13.37 -6.47
C SER A 164 19.77 14.46 -5.45
N LEU A 165 20.25 14.29 -4.21
CA LEU A 165 20.24 15.32 -3.18
C LEU A 165 21.63 15.94 -3.05
N GLY A 166 21.76 17.23 -3.37
CA GLY A 166 22.99 18.00 -3.28
C GLY A 166 23.11 18.80 -1.98
N GLY A 167 24.32 18.81 -1.41
CA GLY A 167 24.67 19.52 -0.18
C GLY A 167 25.79 18.81 0.58
N ASP A 168 26.15 19.34 1.76
CA ASP A 168 27.10 18.72 2.71
C ASP A 168 26.41 17.87 3.79
N GLY A 169 25.11 17.57 3.62
CA GLY A 169 24.29 16.80 4.57
C GLY A 169 24.59 15.29 4.58
N GLU A 170 24.19 14.58 5.65
CA GLU A 170 24.38 13.13 5.72
C GLU A 170 23.43 12.34 4.81
N ASP A 171 22.35 12.98 4.39
CA ASP A 171 21.35 12.62 3.39
C ASP A 171 21.85 12.81 1.94
N ALA A 172 22.73 13.78 1.67
CA ALA A 172 23.19 14.14 0.32
C ALA A 172 23.85 12.96 -0.43
N GLY A 173 23.45 12.74 -1.69
CA GLY A 173 23.88 11.61 -2.52
C GLY A 173 22.92 11.28 -3.66
N ILE A 174 23.16 10.18 -4.36
CA ILE A 174 22.29 9.68 -5.45
C ILE A 174 21.42 8.55 -4.90
N TYR A 175 20.13 8.63 -5.19
CA TYR A 175 19.07 7.71 -4.78
C TYR A 175 18.51 6.97 -6.00
N TYR A 176 18.32 5.66 -5.85
CA TYR A 176 17.88 4.75 -6.89
C TYR A 176 16.50 4.20 -6.53
N SER A 177 15.61 4.06 -7.52
CA SER A 177 14.25 3.53 -7.32
C SER A 177 14.32 2.07 -6.88
N TYR A 178 13.39 1.64 -6.03
CA TYR A 178 13.33 0.24 -5.60
C TYR A 178 13.02 -0.69 -6.78
N ASN A 179 12.05 -0.29 -7.62
CA ASN A 179 11.42 -1.18 -8.59
C ASN A 179 12.32 -1.49 -9.81
N ASP A 180 13.17 -0.55 -10.23
CA ASP A 180 14.04 -0.71 -11.40
C ASP A 180 15.45 -1.23 -11.05
N ASN A 181 15.85 -1.17 -9.77
CA ASN A 181 17.22 -1.43 -9.33
C ASN A 181 17.38 -2.58 -8.31
N LEU A 182 16.28 -3.06 -7.71
CA LEU A 182 16.33 -4.18 -6.75
C LEU A 182 15.51 -5.34 -7.27
N LYS A 183 16.04 -6.56 -7.13
CA LYS A 183 15.29 -7.78 -7.40
C LYS A 183 14.38 -8.11 -6.21
N LEU A 184 13.09 -8.31 -6.47
CA LEU A 184 12.05 -8.57 -5.46
C LEU A 184 12.03 -7.50 -4.34
N PRO A 185 11.81 -6.21 -4.67
CA PRO A 185 11.85 -5.10 -3.71
C PRO A 185 10.81 -5.20 -2.59
N GLU A 186 9.77 -6.02 -2.78
CA GLU A 186 8.74 -6.37 -1.81
C GLU A 186 9.34 -6.91 -0.51
N GLY A 187 10.46 -7.63 -0.60
CA GLY A 187 11.20 -8.16 0.54
C GLY A 187 11.79 -7.11 1.49
N PHE A 188 11.77 -5.82 1.12
CA PHE A 188 12.10 -4.69 2.01
C PHE A 188 10.87 -4.04 2.65
N ARG A 189 9.65 -4.41 2.26
CA ARG A 189 8.38 -3.84 2.73
C ARG A 189 7.55 -4.84 3.55
N ARG A 190 7.54 -6.12 3.16
CA ARG A 190 6.70 -7.18 3.75
C ARG A 190 7.44 -8.53 3.86
N PRO A 191 6.93 -9.49 4.66
CA PRO A 191 7.46 -10.86 4.70
C PRO A 191 7.34 -11.53 3.34
N LEU A 192 8.40 -12.24 2.95
CA LEU A 192 8.38 -13.13 1.79
C LEU A 192 7.80 -14.49 2.17
N ASN A 193 7.08 -15.10 1.23
CA ASN A 193 6.52 -16.45 1.37
C ASN A 193 6.77 -17.30 0.10
N ASP A 194 6.29 -18.55 0.06
CA ASP A 194 6.63 -19.47 -1.03
C ASP A 194 6.09 -19.03 -2.41
N THR A 195 5.08 -18.14 -2.44
CA THR A 195 4.58 -17.54 -3.69
C THR A 195 5.57 -16.55 -4.31
N ASP A 196 6.45 -15.95 -3.51
CA ASP A 196 7.53 -15.08 -3.97
C ASP A 196 8.73 -15.86 -4.54
N LEU A 197 8.76 -17.19 -4.34
CA LEU A 197 9.75 -18.08 -4.92
C LEU A 197 9.36 -18.55 -6.33
N LEU A 198 8.14 -18.25 -6.80
CA LEU A 198 7.68 -18.61 -8.14
C LEU A 198 8.56 -17.90 -9.19
N GLU A 199 8.86 -18.64 -10.26
CA GLU A 199 9.76 -18.23 -11.36
C GLU A 199 11.23 -17.96 -10.98
N MET A 200 11.58 -17.83 -9.69
CA MET A 200 12.94 -17.60 -9.23
C MET A 200 13.83 -18.83 -9.41
N SER A 201 15.05 -18.65 -9.92
CA SER A 201 16.08 -19.68 -9.89
C SER A 201 16.86 -19.65 -8.57
N ARG A 202 17.61 -20.71 -8.27
CA ARG A 202 18.52 -20.77 -7.11
C ARG A 202 19.54 -19.63 -7.08
N GLU A 203 19.94 -19.13 -8.25
CA GLU A 203 20.87 -18.01 -8.34
C GLU A 203 20.18 -16.68 -8.04
N ASP A 204 18.91 -16.53 -8.44
CA ASP A 204 18.10 -15.37 -8.08
C ASP A 204 17.86 -15.27 -6.58
N LEU A 205 17.49 -16.38 -5.92
CA LEU A 205 17.36 -16.44 -4.46
C LEU A 205 18.68 -16.06 -3.76
N ARG A 206 19.81 -16.57 -4.27
CA ARG A 206 21.17 -16.23 -3.81
C ARG A 206 21.47 -14.75 -3.98
N ILE A 207 21.10 -14.12 -5.10
CA ILE A 207 21.25 -12.68 -5.32
C ILE A 207 20.38 -11.89 -4.35
N ILE A 208 19.06 -12.17 -4.26
CA ILE A 208 18.13 -11.44 -3.39
C ILE A 208 18.58 -11.54 -1.91
N ARG A 209 18.98 -12.72 -1.42
CA ARG A 209 19.50 -12.89 -0.04
C ARG A 209 20.75 -12.02 0.21
N ASN A 210 21.63 -11.87 -0.77
CA ASN A 210 22.84 -11.05 -0.64
C ASN A 210 22.59 -9.54 -0.90
N GLN A 211 21.56 -9.19 -1.69
CA GLN A 211 21.14 -7.82 -1.98
C GLN A 211 20.82 -7.05 -0.70
N PHE A 212 20.14 -7.68 0.26
CA PHE A 212 19.89 -7.13 1.60
C PHE A 212 21.14 -6.65 2.34
N TYR A 213 22.33 -7.18 2.00
CA TYR A 213 23.61 -6.69 2.53
C TYR A 213 24.32 -5.72 1.55
N ALA A 214 24.18 -5.94 0.25
CA ALA A 214 24.81 -5.11 -0.80
C ALA A 214 24.33 -3.65 -0.73
N VAL A 215 23.04 -3.43 -0.44
CA VAL A 215 22.44 -2.09 -0.33
C VAL A 215 22.99 -1.26 0.85
N TYR A 216 23.63 -1.91 1.83
CA TYR A 216 24.40 -1.27 2.92
C TYR A 216 25.92 -1.28 2.66
N GLY A 217 26.36 -1.56 1.43
CA GLY A 217 27.76 -1.51 1.02
C GLY A 217 28.65 -2.65 1.51
N ARG A 218 28.08 -3.78 1.95
CA ARG A 218 28.85 -4.98 2.32
C ARG A 218 29.54 -5.58 1.10
N LYS A 219 30.86 -5.78 1.18
CA LYS A 219 31.65 -6.50 0.18
C LYS A 219 31.43 -8.01 0.24
N PHE A 220 31.61 -8.66 -0.90
CA PHE A 220 31.53 -10.11 -1.05
C PHE A 220 32.91 -10.73 -1.29
N GLN A 221 33.07 -11.99 -0.86
CA GLN A 221 34.27 -12.80 -1.08
C GLN A 221 34.11 -13.82 -2.22
N SER A 222 32.87 -14.04 -2.67
CA SER A 222 32.52 -14.95 -3.76
C SER A 222 32.56 -14.17 -5.06
N SER A 223 33.38 -14.58 -6.02
CA SER A 223 33.67 -13.78 -7.23
C SER A 223 32.43 -13.50 -8.08
N ASP A 224 31.47 -14.42 -8.10
CA ASP A 224 30.16 -14.27 -8.74
C ASP A 224 29.35 -13.12 -8.12
N LEU A 225 29.29 -13.04 -6.79
CA LEU A 225 28.58 -11.97 -6.08
C LEU A 225 29.31 -10.63 -6.22
N THR A 226 30.65 -10.64 -6.23
CA THR A 226 31.44 -9.43 -6.48
C THR A 226 31.25 -8.92 -7.90
N GLU A 227 31.33 -9.78 -8.92
CA GLU A 227 31.12 -9.42 -10.33
C GLU A 227 29.68 -8.93 -10.58
N TYR A 228 28.68 -9.57 -9.96
CA TYR A 228 27.29 -9.12 -10.01
C TYR A 228 27.14 -7.71 -9.39
N PHE A 229 27.46 -7.54 -8.10
CA PHE A 229 27.18 -6.27 -7.42
C PHE A 229 28.12 -5.13 -7.84
N GLU A 230 29.35 -5.38 -8.32
CA GLU A 230 30.19 -4.32 -8.90
C GLU A 230 29.70 -3.80 -10.27
N ALA A 231 28.75 -4.49 -10.92
CA ALA A 231 28.03 -3.97 -12.09
C ALA A 231 26.82 -3.09 -11.72
N GLU A 232 26.31 -3.18 -10.49
CA GLU A 232 25.10 -2.48 -10.05
C GLU A 232 25.37 -0.99 -9.74
N PRO A 233 24.67 -0.03 -10.39
CA PRO A 233 25.02 1.39 -10.33
C PRO A 233 24.81 2.01 -8.95
N TRP A 234 23.98 1.39 -8.10
CA TRP A 234 23.71 1.79 -6.71
C TRP A 234 24.68 1.20 -5.68
N TYR A 235 25.42 0.13 -6.00
CA TYR A 235 26.26 -0.57 -5.02
C TYR A 235 27.56 0.18 -4.73
N ARG A 236 27.95 0.26 -3.45
CA ARG A 236 29.22 0.85 -3.01
C ARG A 236 29.88 -0.07 -1.99
N GLY A 237 30.70 -1.01 -2.45
CA GLY A 237 31.47 -1.92 -1.59
C GLY A 237 32.43 -1.18 -0.66
N ASN A 238 31.94 -0.77 0.52
CA ASN A 238 32.61 0.11 1.47
C ASN A 238 33.02 -0.63 2.75
N THR A 239 32.34 -1.72 3.09
CA THR A 239 32.51 -2.45 4.36
C THR A 239 32.93 -3.88 4.09
N GLU A 240 34.03 -4.34 4.69
CA GLU A 240 34.53 -5.71 4.51
C GLU A 240 33.54 -6.77 5.04
N ALA A 241 33.46 -7.92 4.36
CA ALA A 241 32.45 -8.96 4.61
C ALA A 241 32.32 -9.42 6.08
N GLY A 242 33.44 -9.43 6.81
CA GLY A 242 33.55 -9.79 8.24
C GLY A 242 33.72 -8.60 9.19
N GLN A 243 33.42 -7.39 8.73
CA GLN A 243 33.33 -6.15 9.52
C GLN A 243 31.95 -5.48 9.35
N PHE A 244 31.01 -6.15 8.69
CA PHE A 244 29.63 -5.70 8.54
C PHE A 244 28.87 -5.77 9.86
N ASP A 245 28.09 -4.74 10.16
CA ASP A 245 27.25 -4.67 11.35
C ASP A 245 25.85 -5.21 11.04
N GLU A 246 25.54 -6.41 11.51
CA GLU A 246 24.23 -7.05 11.28
C GLU A 246 23.08 -6.33 12.01
N ALA A 247 23.35 -5.40 12.94
CA ALA A 247 22.32 -4.54 13.51
C ALA A 247 21.68 -3.58 12.47
N LEU A 248 22.36 -3.33 11.34
CA LEU A 248 21.80 -2.58 10.21
C LEU A 248 20.54 -3.24 9.62
N LEU A 249 20.42 -4.57 9.76
CA LEU A 249 19.31 -5.37 9.28
C LEU A 249 18.18 -5.34 10.33
N GLY A 250 16.99 -4.87 9.94
CA GLY A 250 15.79 -4.95 10.78
C GLY A 250 15.23 -6.37 10.84
N GLY A 251 14.28 -6.61 11.74
CA GLY A 251 13.68 -7.92 12.00
C GLY A 251 13.07 -8.55 10.75
N LEU A 252 12.33 -7.75 9.96
CA LEU A 252 11.80 -8.18 8.66
C LEU A 252 12.91 -8.63 7.70
N ILE A 253 13.99 -7.86 7.58
CA ILE A 253 15.11 -8.19 6.68
C ILE A 253 15.82 -9.48 7.15
N LYS A 254 16.06 -9.63 8.46
CA LYS A 254 16.60 -10.86 9.05
C LYS A 254 15.71 -12.09 8.74
N ARG A 255 14.39 -11.94 8.89
CA ARG A 255 13.39 -12.96 8.57
C ARG A 255 13.40 -13.35 7.09
N ASN A 256 13.43 -12.38 6.18
CA ASN A 256 13.46 -12.62 4.75
C ASN A 256 14.79 -13.24 4.28
N ILE A 257 15.93 -12.87 4.89
CA ILE A 257 17.23 -13.55 4.67
C ILE A 257 17.17 -15.02 5.11
N ALA A 258 16.60 -15.31 6.29
CA ALA A 258 16.46 -16.67 6.79
C ALA A 258 15.57 -17.54 5.90
N PHE A 259 14.45 -16.99 5.43
CA PHE A 259 13.55 -17.64 4.47
C PHE A 259 14.25 -17.97 3.14
N LEU A 260 14.91 -16.98 2.52
CA LEU A 260 15.62 -17.18 1.26
C LEU A 260 16.77 -18.19 1.38
N ASN A 261 17.45 -18.25 2.53
CA ASN A 261 18.49 -19.26 2.75
C ASN A 261 17.91 -20.68 2.79
N ASP A 262 16.80 -20.89 3.50
CA ASP A 262 16.09 -22.17 3.57
C ASP A 262 15.56 -22.60 2.18
N ALA A 263 15.06 -21.64 1.39
CA ALA A 263 14.67 -21.86 -0.01
C ALA A 263 15.87 -22.23 -0.91
N GLU A 264 17.02 -21.56 -0.78
CA GLU A 264 18.27 -21.90 -1.50
C GLU A 264 18.81 -23.31 -1.17
N GLU A 265 18.59 -23.79 0.04
CA GLU A 265 19.00 -25.13 0.48
C GLU A 265 18.04 -26.22 -0.01
N LYS A 266 16.74 -25.91 -0.10
CA LYS A 266 15.69 -26.84 -0.56
C LYS A 266 15.44 -26.85 -2.07
N TYR A 267 15.96 -25.86 -2.82
CA TYR A 267 15.66 -25.65 -4.23
C TYR A 267 15.88 -26.88 -5.12
N ASP A 268 14.80 -27.37 -5.76
CA ASP A 268 14.85 -28.37 -6.83
C ASP A 268 14.49 -27.73 -8.19
N ALA A 269 15.41 -27.82 -9.14
CA ALA A 269 15.26 -27.22 -10.47
C ALA A 269 14.16 -27.86 -11.33
N GLY A 270 13.81 -29.13 -11.06
CA GLY A 270 12.72 -29.83 -11.74
C GLY A 270 11.36 -29.38 -11.22
N GLN A 271 11.21 -29.24 -9.89
CA GLN A 271 10.02 -28.69 -9.27
C GLN A 271 9.79 -27.24 -9.68
N ALA A 272 10.82 -26.38 -9.63
CA ALA A 272 10.72 -24.99 -10.06
C ALA A 272 10.32 -24.86 -11.55
N ALA A 273 10.90 -25.67 -12.44
CA ALA A 273 10.55 -25.66 -13.86
C ALA A 273 9.12 -26.19 -14.13
N MET A 274 8.63 -27.14 -13.32
CA MET A 274 7.24 -27.61 -13.40
C MET A 274 6.26 -26.56 -12.87
N ALA A 275 6.55 -25.95 -11.72
CA ALA A 275 5.73 -24.89 -11.12
C ALA A 275 5.63 -23.68 -12.05
N LYS A 276 6.76 -23.19 -12.62
CA LYS A 276 6.72 -22.12 -13.63
C LYS A 276 5.89 -22.51 -14.85
N LYS A 277 6.01 -23.73 -15.37
CA LYS A 277 5.20 -24.16 -16.52
C LYS A 277 3.70 -24.21 -16.21
N GLU A 278 3.33 -24.58 -14.99
CA GLU A 278 1.94 -24.56 -14.52
C GLU A 278 1.45 -23.12 -14.36
N TYR A 279 2.25 -22.25 -13.74
CA TYR A 279 2.01 -20.82 -13.60
C TYR A 279 1.84 -20.12 -14.96
N ASP A 280 2.72 -20.37 -15.92
CA ASP A 280 2.67 -19.82 -17.29
C ASP A 280 1.32 -20.12 -17.97
N ALA A 281 0.74 -21.29 -17.68
CA ALA A 281 -0.53 -21.76 -18.23
C ALA A 281 -1.78 -21.31 -17.44
N LEU A 282 -1.64 -20.57 -16.34
CA LEU A 282 -2.78 -19.98 -15.63
C LEU A 282 -3.37 -18.81 -16.42
N GLU A 283 -4.68 -18.81 -16.60
CA GLU A 283 -5.43 -17.63 -17.07
C GLU A 283 -5.57 -16.61 -15.92
N PRO A 284 -5.77 -15.32 -16.22
CA PRO A 284 -6.07 -14.29 -15.21
C PRO A 284 -7.31 -14.63 -14.37
N ALA A 285 -7.31 -14.18 -13.12
CA ALA A 285 -8.42 -14.33 -12.19
C ALA A 285 -9.64 -13.51 -12.64
N PRO A 286 -10.89 -14.02 -12.48
CA PRO A 286 -12.09 -13.38 -13.05
C PRO A 286 -12.40 -12.00 -12.45
N TYR A 287 -11.87 -11.71 -11.26
CA TYR A 287 -12.02 -10.45 -10.53
C TYR A 287 -10.85 -9.47 -10.71
N LEU A 288 -9.80 -9.81 -11.47
CA LEU A 288 -8.59 -8.96 -11.62
C LEU A 288 -8.93 -7.51 -12.03
N GLU A 289 -9.88 -7.36 -12.95
CA GLU A 289 -10.35 -6.08 -13.50
C GLU A 289 -11.14 -5.23 -12.49
N LEU A 290 -11.46 -5.77 -11.32
CA LEU A 290 -12.18 -5.09 -10.23
C LEU A 290 -11.23 -4.59 -9.13
N LEU A 291 -9.95 -4.97 -9.19
CA LEU A 291 -8.96 -4.65 -8.17
C LEU A 291 -8.27 -3.32 -8.50
N PRO A 292 -8.25 -2.33 -7.58
CA PRO A 292 -7.45 -1.13 -7.77
C PRO A 292 -5.95 -1.46 -7.84
N GLU A 293 -5.18 -0.55 -8.42
CA GLU A 293 -3.71 -0.62 -8.47
C GLU A 293 -3.07 -0.18 -7.15
N TYR A 294 -3.72 0.75 -6.42
CA TYR A 294 -3.23 1.35 -5.18
C TYR A 294 -4.31 1.33 -4.09
N GLY A 295 -3.86 1.42 -2.83
CA GLY A 295 -4.73 1.48 -1.66
C GLY A 295 -5.12 0.11 -1.09
N GLU A 296 -6.07 0.13 -0.17
CA GLU A 296 -6.59 -1.07 0.50
C GLU A 296 -7.51 -1.89 -0.41
N ILE A 297 -7.52 -3.21 -0.17
CA ILE A 297 -8.46 -4.16 -0.75
C ILE A 297 -8.81 -5.16 0.36
N GLU A 298 -10.06 -5.14 0.79
CA GLU A 298 -10.58 -6.09 1.78
C GLU A 298 -10.85 -7.43 1.09
N VAL A 299 -10.34 -8.50 1.70
CA VAL A 299 -10.53 -9.88 1.24
C VAL A 299 -10.90 -10.74 2.45
N GLU A 300 -12.01 -11.47 2.35
CA GLU A 300 -12.39 -12.54 3.28
C GLU A 300 -12.49 -13.86 2.51
N LEU A 301 -11.88 -14.93 3.03
CA LEU A 301 -11.86 -16.27 2.44
C LEU A 301 -12.30 -17.31 3.46
N ALA A 302 -13.10 -18.29 3.06
CA ALA A 302 -13.29 -19.49 3.86
C ALA A 302 -11.94 -20.22 4.07
N SER A 303 -11.70 -20.79 5.25
CA SER A 303 -10.42 -21.46 5.61
C SER A 303 -10.49 -22.98 5.66
N ASP A 304 -11.56 -23.56 5.10
CA ASP A 304 -11.85 -24.99 5.12
C ASP A 304 -11.98 -25.63 3.73
N LYS A 305 -11.91 -26.96 3.73
CA LYS A 305 -11.90 -27.86 2.56
C LYS A 305 -13.28 -28.20 1.98
N GLU A 306 -14.37 -27.75 2.60
CA GLU A 306 -15.71 -27.86 2.01
C GLU A 306 -15.94 -26.69 1.04
N HIS A 307 -15.38 -25.51 1.36
CA HIS A 307 -15.45 -24.28 0.56
C HIS A 307 -14.17 -23.97 -0.25
N ALA A 308 -13.21 -24.89 -0.32
CA ALA A 308 -11.97 -24.72 -1.08
C ALA A 308 -11.53 -25.98 -1.84
N VAL A 309 -10.98 -25.77 -3.05
CA VAL A 309 -10.56 -26.84 -3.96
C VAL A 309 -9.11 -26.64 -4.38
N ASP A 310 -8.24 -27.60 -4.04
CA ASP A 310 -6.88 -27.71 -4.56
C ASP A 310 -6.88 -27.87 -6.09
N LYS A 311 -6.13 -27.02 -6.80
CA LYS A 311 -5.99 -27.03 -8.27
C LYS A 311 -4.59 -27.43 -8.76
N GLY A 312 -3.65 -27.74 -7.86
CA GLY A 312 -2.24 -27.97 -8.18
C GLY A 312 -1.36 -26.90 -7.55
N LEU A 313 -1.00 -25.85 -8.30
CA LEU A 313 -0.20 -24.71 -7.86
C LEU A 313 -0.96 -23.72 -6.95
N TYR A 314 -2.29 -23.74 -6.98
CA TYR A 314 -3.15 -22.80 -6.25
C TYR A 314 -4.39 -23.50 -5.66
N TYR A 315 -5.05 -22.82 -4.73
CA TYR A 315 -6.39 -23.15 -4.24
C TYR A 315 -7.42 -22.22 -4.88
N ALA A 316 -8.57 -22.78 -5.22
CA ALA A 316 -9.76 -22.03 -5.59
C ALA A 316 -10.73 -22.10 -4.41
N ALA A 317 -10.89 -20.99 -3.68
CA ALA A 317 -11.63 -20.93 -2.41
C ALA A 317 -12.77 -19.91 -2.50
N GLU A 318 -13.88 -20.17 -1.81
CA GLU A 318 -14.98 -19.21 -1.71
C GLU A 318 -14.60 -18.02 -0.82
N GLY A 319 -15.00 -16.82 -1.26
CA GLY A 319 -14.73 -15.58 -0.53
C GLY A 319 -15.40 -14.35 -1.14
N THR A 320 -15.08 -13.20 -0.55
CA THR A 320 -15.51 -11.87 -0.98
C THR A 320 -14.32 -10.95 -1.16
N ILE A 321 -14.45 -10.01 -2.10
CA ILE A 321 -13.51 -8.90 -2.26
C ILE A 321 -14.30 -7.59 -2.24
N SER A 322 -13.81 -6.65 -1.45
CA SER A 322 -14.37 -5.30 -1.31
C SER A 322 -13.28 -4.26 -1.54
N VAL A 323 -13.65 -3.12 -2.12
CA VAL A 323 -12.74 -2.00 -2.40
C VAL A 323 -13.26 -0.74 -1.72
N PRO A 324 -12.42 0.24 -1.39
CA PRO A 324 -12.88 1.47 -0.74
C PRO A 324 -13.98 2.17 -1.55
N ILE A 325 -14.96 2.76 -0.86
CA ILE A 325 -15.88 3.72 -1.45
C ILE A 325 -15.08 5.00 -1.70
N THR A 326 -15.00 5.43 -2.97
CA THR A 326 -14.13 6.54 -3.39
C THR A 326 -14.86 7.63 -4.16
N LEU A 327 -14.30 8.85 -4.11
CA LEU A 327 -14.68 10.00 -4.93
C LEU A 327 -13.51 10.51 -5.77
N THR A 328 -13.81 11.05 -6.96
CA THR A 328 -12.89 11.94 -7.67
C THR A 328 -12.77 13.29 -6.95
N ALA A 329 -11.71 14.05 -7.27
CA ALA A 329 -11.53 15.42 -6.78
C ALA A 329 -12.75 16.33 -7.04
N GLU A 330 -13.39 16.23 -8.21
CA GLU A 330 -14.60 17.00 -8.52
C GLU A 330 -15.79 16.63 -7.61
N GLN A 331 -16.01 15.34 -7.39
CA GLN A 331 -17.08 14.85 -6.52
C GLN A 331 -16.85 15.27 -5.07
N TYR A 332 -15.61 15.11 -4.58
CA TYR A 332 -15.23 15.56 -3.24
C TYR A 332 -15.45 17.06 -3.05
N LYS A 333 -15.04 17.88 -4.03
CA LYS A 333 -15.24 19.33 -4.04
C LYS A 333 -16.71 19.74 -4.08
N ALA A 334 -17.56 18.98 -4.77
CA ALA A 334 -19.01 19.19 -4.77
C ALA A 334 -19.62 18.86 -3.39
N LEU A 335 -19.20 17.75 -2.78
CA LEU A 335 -19.64 17.31 -1.45
C LEU A 335 -19.22 18.29 -0.35
N ASP A 336 -17.97 18.77 -0.36
CA ASP A 336 -17.49 19.80 0.58
C ASP A 336 -18.27 21.13 0.41
N GLY A 337 -18.61 21.47 -0.83
CA GLY A 337 -19.51 22.57 -1.21
C GLY A 337 -20.99 22.38 -0.81
N GLY A 338 -21.34 21.25 -0.17
CA GLY A 338 -22.69 20.97 0.34
C GLY A 338 -23.63 20.27 -0.64
N ALA A 339 -23.13 19.65 -1.70
CA ALA A 339 -23.92 18.73 -2.52
C ALA A 339 -24.14 17.39 -1.78
N GLU A 340 -25.28 16.75 -2.04
CA GLU A 340 -25.53 15.36 -1.64
C GLU A 340 -25.18 14.43 -2.81
N LEU A 341 -24.47 13.32 -2.54
CA LEU A 341 -24.02 12.36 -3.55
C LEU A 341 -24.64 10.98 -3.31
N GLU A 342 -25.29 10.39 -4.32
CA GLU A 342 -25.79 9.00 -4.25
C GLU A 342 -24.67 8.02 -4.63
N LEU A 343 -24.10 7.33 -3.63
CA LEU A 343 -22.95 6.42 -3.81
C LEU A 343 -23.37 4.95 -3.65
N VAL A 344 -22.74 4.07 -4.43
CA VAL A 344 -22.93 2.61 -4.31
C VAL A 344 -22.16 2.09 -3.09
N THR A 345 -22.88 1.47 -2.16
CA THR A 345 -22.32 0.82 -0.96
C THR A 345 -22.08 -0.67 -1.16
N ASP A 346 -22.70 -1.29 -2.17
CA ASP A 346 -22.50 -2.70 -2.53
C ASP A 346 -22.82 -2.90 -4.03
N GLU A 347 -21.82 -3.25 -4.85
CA GLU A 347 -21.99 -3.38 -6.31
C GLU A 347 -22.74 -4.67 -6.70
N LEU A 348 -22.81 -5.66 -5.81
CA LEU A 348 -23.42 -6.97 -6.06
C LEU A 348 -24.95 -6.92 -5.93
N THR A 349 -25.43 -6.14 -4.97
CA THR A 349 -26.86 -5.87 -4.72
C THR A 349 -27.34 -4.59 -5.41
N GLY A 350 -26.42 -3.68 -5.74
CA GLY A 350 -26.73 -2.33 -6.19
C GLY A 350 -27.26 -1.43 -5.08
N GLU A 351 -26.95 -1.73 -3.81
CA GLU A 351 -27.29 -0.87 -2.69
C GLU A 351 -26.60 0.49 -2.83
N LYS A 352 -27.32 1.55 -2.47
CA LYS A 352 -26.80 2.91 -2.44
C LYS A 352 -27.20 3.63 -1.16
N LYS A 353 -26.32 4.53 -0.72
CA LYS A 353 -26.62 5.54 0.30
C LYS A 353 -26.30 6.93 -0.22
N THR A 354 -27.05 7.92 0.24
CA THR A 354 -26.68 9.33 0.09
C THR A 354 -25.55 9.65 1.05
N LEU A 355 -24.43 10.15 0.55
CA LEU A 355 -23.38 10.79 1.33
C LEU A 355 -23.60 12.31 1.30
N LYS A 356 -23.51 12.96 2.46
CA LYS A 356 -23.61 14.41 2.62
C LYS A 356 -22.66 14.93 3.69
N LYS A 357 -22.39 16.23 3.69
CA LYS A 357 -21.62 16.92 4.74
C LYS A 357 -22.40 16.98 6.05
N ALA A 358 -21.75 16.73 7.18
CA ALA A 358 -22.41 16.66 8.48
C ALA A 358 -22.77 18.07 9.03
N GLU A 359 -23.97 18.22 9.58
CA GLU A 359 -24.35 19.33 10.46
C GLU A 359 -23.61 19.25 11.81
N THR A 360 -23.27 18.04 12.26
CA THR A 360 -22.62 17.74 13.55
C THR A 360 -21.20 17.17 13.39
N PRO A 361 -20.18 17.98 13.01
CA PRO A 361 -18.84 17.48 12.66
C PRO A 361 -17.97 16.97 13.84
N GLU A 362 -18.54 16.82 15.04
CA GLU A 362 -17.87 16.18 16.18
C GLU A 362 -17.72 14.66 16.01
N TYR A 363 -18.54 14.05 15.13
CA TYR A 363 -18.55 12.60 14.88
C TYR A 363 -17.96 12.19 13.53
N GLY A 364 -17.81 13.12 12.59
CA GLY A 364 -17.20 12.93 11.26
C GLY A 364 -17.47 14.11 10.33
N GLU A 365 -16.66 14.28 9.28
CA GLU A 365 -16.83 15.35 8.28
C GLU A 365 -18.11 15.17 7.45
N TYR A 366 -18.45 13.92 7.15
CA TYR A 366 -19.56 13.52 6.30
C TYR A 366 -20.40 12.43 6.98
N VAL A 367 -21.59 12.16 6.44
CA VAL A 367 -22.50 11.14 6.96
C VAL A 367 -23.21 10.42 5.82
N PHE A 368 -23.30 9.10 5.91
CA PHE A 368 -24.12 8.29 5.03
C PHE A 368 -25.55 8.19 5.59
N GLY A 369 -26.54 8.63 4.82
CA GLY A 369 -27.96 8.58 5.19
C GLY A 369 -28.39 9.73 6.12
N ASP A 370 -29.02 9.38 7.24
CA ASP A 370 -29.53 10.33 8.25
C ASP A 370 -28.56 10.42 9.44
N GLU A 371 -28.35 11.61 10.01
CA GLU A 371 -27.53 11.80 11.22
C GLU A 371 -28.10 11.05 12.44
N ALA A 372 -29.38 10.71 12.43
CA ALA A 372 -30.02 9.84 13.41
C ALA A 372 -29.59 8.36 13.31
N GLU A 373 -29.03 7.92 12.19
CA GLU A 373 -28.47 6.56 12.01
C GLU A 373 -26.99 6.48 12.47
N GLY A 374 -26.27 7.61 12.42
CA GLY A 374 -24.94 7.74 12.99
C GLY A 374 -23.78 7.16 12.16
N ASP A 375 -23.98 6.90 10.87
CA ASP A 375 -22.96 6.41 9.93
C ASP A 375 -22.06 7.57 9.43
N TYR A 376 -21.44 8.27 10.40
CA TYR A 376 -20.49 9.35 10.16
C TYR A 376 -19.16 8.81 9.64
N VAL A 377 -18.50 9.56 8.74
CA VAL A 377 -17.21 9.21 8.16
C VAL A 377 -16.28 10.43 8.08
N MET A 378 -14.99 10.15 8.15
CA MET A 378 -13.91 11.05 7.77
C MET A 378 -13.44 10.73 6.35
N SER A 379 -12.80 11.69 5.68
CA SER A 379 -12.21 11.49 4.35
C SER A 379 -10.68 11.39 4.41
N THR A 380 -10.06 10.81 3.37
CA THR A 380 -8.61 10.85 3.17
C THR A 380 -8.27 10.79 1.68
N TYR A 381 -7.40 11.69 1.22
CA TYR A 381 -6.87 11.68 -0.15
C TYR A 381 -5.74 10.65 -0.27
N ASN A 382 -5.81 9.81 -1.31
CA ASN A 382 -4.75 8.90 -1.70
C ASN A 382 -4.04 9.46 -2.94
N PRO A 383 -2.79 9.95 -2.82
CA PRO A 383 -2.12 10.67 -3.90
C PRO A 383 -1.84 9.79 -5.13
N ASP A 384 -1.46 8.53 -4.92
CA ASP A 384 -1.13 7.57 -5.99
C ASP A 384 -2.31 7.37 -6.95
N SER A 385 -3.51 7.12 -6.41
CA SER A 385 -4.74 6.98 -7.20
C SER A 385 -5.38 8.31 -7.62
N GLY A 386 -5.11 9.41 -6.91
CA GLY A 386 -5.79 10.69 -7.11
C GLY A 386 -7.24 10.72 -6.59
N LEU A 387 -7.62 9.78 -5.72
CA LEU A 387 -8.98 9.62 -5.21
C LEU A 387 -9.07 9.88 -3.70
N TYR A 388 -10.26 10.27 -3.24
CA TYR A 388 -10.59 10.32 -1.82
C TYR A 388 -11.29 9.02 -1.41
N SER A 389 -10.86 8.39 -0.31
CA SER A 389 -11.58 7.31 0.38
C SER A 389 -12.22 7.81 1.69
N PHE A 390 -13.06 6.96 2.30
CA PHE A 390 -13.71 7.25 3.58
C PHE A 390 -13.40 6.19 4.63
N TRP A 391 -13.37 6.59 5.90
CA TRP A 391 -13.18 5.70 7.06
C TRP A 391 -13.96 6.18 8.29
N ALA A 392 -14.24 5.30 9.25
CA ALA A 392 -14.99 5.66 10.46
C ALA A 392 -14.80 4.70 11.65
N ASN A 393 -14.41 5.27 12.80
CA ASN A 393 -13.86 4.60 14.00
C ASN A 393 -12.50 3.95 13.71
N SER A 394 -11.49 4.15 14.57
CA SER A 394 -10.17 3.47 14.50
C SER A 394 -9.54 3.32 13.10
N ALA A 395 -9.72 4.35 12.25
CA ALA A 395 -9.33 4.36 10.83
C ALA A 395 -9.91 3.22 9.95
N ASP A 396 -10.97 2.52 10.39
CA ASP A 396 -11.65 1.47 9.62
C ASP A 396 -12.24 2.02 8.31
N THR A 397 -11.62 1.68 7.17
CA THR A 397 -12.05 2.10 5.83
C THR A 397 -13.45 1.59 5.48
N ARG A 398 -14.24 2.44 4.81
CA ARG A 398 -15.56 2.11 4.28
C ARG A 398 -15.41 1.45 2.91
N PHE A 399 -15.42 0.12 2.90
CA PHE A 399 -15.44 -0.69 1.70
C PHE A 399 -16.85 -0.85 1.11
N LYS A 400 -16.91 -1.14 -0.19
CA LYS A 400 -18.06 -1.68 -0.92
C LYS A 400 -17.69 -3.03 -1.51
N ARG A 401 -18.57 -4.03 -1.41
CA ARG A 401 -18.33 -5.36 -1.99
C ARG A 401 -18.40 -5.28 -3.52
N VAL A 402 -17.39 -5.82 -4.20
CA VAL A 402 -17.30 -5.83 -5.68
C VAL A 402 -17.30 -7.23 -6.27
N TYR A 403 -16.94 -8.24 -5.48
CA TYR A 403 -16.91 -9.64 -5.91
C TYR A 403 -17.32 -10.57 -4.76
N GLN A 404 -18.09 -11.59 -5.09
CA GLN A 404 -18.38 -12.74 -4.23
C GLN A 404 -18.38 -13.99 -5.09
N GLY A 405 -17.63 -15.01 -4.68
CA GLY A 405 -17.44 -16.23 -5.47
C GLY A 405 -16.08 -16.85 -5.23
N VAL A 406 -15.51 -17.48 -6.27
CA VAL A 406 -14.22 -18.19 -6.16
C VAL A 406 -13.07 -17.20 -6.30
N VAL A 407 -12.23 -17.11 -5.27
CA VAL A 407 -10.95 -16.40 -5.26
C VAL A 407 -9.81 -17.41 -5.50
N TYR A 408 -8.77 -17.00 -6.22
CA TYR A 408 -7.63 -17.86 -6.53
C TYR A 408 -6.41 -17.51 -5.66
N VAL A 409 -5.84 -18.50 -4.98
CA VAL A 409 -4.83 -18.29 -3.93
C VAL A 409 -3.63 -19.20 -4.16
N LEU A 410 -2.45 -18.62 -4.42
CA LEU A 410 -1.24 -19.40 -4.70
C LEU A 410 -0.80 -20.19 -3.47
N LYS A 411 -0.29 -21.41 -3.66
CA LYS A 411 0.14 -22.25 -2.54
C LYS A 411 1.34 -21.64 -1.80
N GLY A 412 1.22 -21.63 -0.47
CA GLY A 412 2.17 -20.95 0.41
C GLY A 412 1.92 -19.45 0.56
N ALA A 413 0.78 -18.94 0.07
CA ALA A 413 0.27 -17.64 0.48
C ALA A 413 0.04 -17.59 2.00
N CYS A 414 0.14 -16.40 2.58
CA CYS A 414 0.00 -16.20 4.03
C CYS A 414 -1.01 -15.09 4.37
N GLU A 415 -1.69 -15.26 5.49
CA GLU A 415 -2.28 -14.17 6.26
C GLU A 415 -1.27 -13.71 7.32
N GLU A 416 -1.14 -12.40 7.55
CA GLU A 416 -0.38 -11.88 8.71
C GLU A 416 -0.85 -10.49 9.18
N TYR A 417 -0.74 -10.20 10.48
CA TYR A 417 -0.92 -8.84 11.01
C TYR A 417 0.26 -7.93 10.60
N TYR A 418 -0.01 -6.78 9.98
CA TYR A 418 1.01 -5.88 9.43
C TYR A 418 2.06 -5.43 10.49
N GLY A 419 1.60 -5.24 11.73
CA GLY A 419 2.46 -4.92 12.88
C GLY A 419 3.44 -6.02 13.32
N TYR A 420 3.35 -7.25 12.82
CA TYR A 420 4.22 -8.38 13.20
C TYR A 420 5.33 -8.69 12.19
N PHE A 421 5.43 -7.94 11.09
CA PHE A 421 6.45 -8.13 10.04
C PHE A 421 7.90 -8.13 10.57
N ASP A 422 8.17 -7.33 11.60
CA ASP A 422 9.48 -7.23 12.26
C ASP A 422 9.76 -8.31 13.31
N MET A 423 8.84 -9.24 13.56
CA MET A 423 9.09 -10.36 14.47
C MET A 423 9.87 -11.48 13.76
N PRO A 424 10.90 -12.07 14.40
CA PRO A 424 11.58 -13.27 13.86
C PRO A 424 10.58 -14.41 13.67
N ARG A 425 10.69 -15.17 12.57
CA ARG A 425 9.68 -16.20 12.19
C ARG A 425 9.51 -17.26 13.29
N GLU A 426 10.58 -17.59 13.99
CA GLU A 426 10.62 -18.52 15.12
C GLU A 426 10.00 -17.98 16.43
N SER A 427 9.68 -16.67 16.48
CA SER A 427 8.96 -16.01 17.59
C SER A 427 7.47 -15.82 17.30
N ILE A 428 7.04 -16.04 16.05
CA ILE A 428 5.65 -15.96 15.63
C ILE A 428 4.99 -17.32 15.87
N VAL A 429 3.74 -17.32 16.36
CA VAL A 429 2.94 -18.53 16.55
C VAL A 429 1.89 -18.57 15.46
N GLU A 430 1.89 -19.65 14.68
CA GLU A 430 0.89 -19.87 13.63
C GLU A 430 -0.50 -20.04 14.26
N SER A 431 -1.37 -19.06 14.02
CA SER A 431 -2.70 -18.92 14.64
C SER A 431 -3.49 -17.75 14.01
N PRO A 432 -4.83 -17.81 13.99
CA PRO A 432 -5.67 -16.71 13.50
C PRO A 432 -5.36 -15.36 14.17
N GLY A 433 -5.31 -14.29 13.38
CA GLY A 433 -4.98 -12.94 13.86
C GLY A 433 -3.50 -12.72 14.20
N ASN A 434 -2.61 -13.64 13.82
CA ASN A 434 -1.16 -13.50 13.96
C ASN A 434 -0.46 -13.75 12.62
N TYR A 435 -0.33 -15.01 12.25
CA TYR A 435 0.25 -15.51 11.01
C TYR A 435 -0.40 -16.86 10.69
N ARG A 436 -0.76 -17.11 9.43
CA ARG A 436 -1.24 -18.41 8.94
C ARG A 436 -0.76 -18.65 7.52
N VAL A 437 -0.29 -19.86 7.20
CA VAL A 437 -0.26 -20.34 5.82
C VAL A 437 -1.69 -20.68 5.37
N MET A 438 -2.03 -20.26 4.15
CA MET A 438 -3.32 -20.58 3.53
C MET A 438 -3.30 -22.00 2.97
N ASP A 439 -3.69 -22.99 3.78
CA ASP A 439 -3.77 -24.41 3.40
C ASP A 439 -5.22 -24.94 3.26
N PHE A 440 -6.20 -24.15 3.70
CA PHE A 440 -7.63 -24.45 3.65
C PHE A 440 -8.03 -25.75 4.37
N ASN A 441 -7.31 -26.10 5.44
CA ASN A 441 -7.58 -27.29 6.24
C ASN A 441 -7.68 -26.97 7.76
N GLU A 442 -8.25 -25.81 8.12
CA GLU A 442 -8.41 -25.44 9.53
C GLU A 442 -9.40 -26.33 10.29
N GLU A 443 -8.88 -27.11 11.25
CA GLU A 443 -9.69 -27.90 12.19
C GLU A 443 -9.58 -27.32 13.61
N GLY A 444 -10.00 -26.06 13.77
CA GLY A 444 -9.95 -25.32 15.03
C GLY A 444 -11.03 -25.72 16.05
N PRO A 445 -10.81 -25.50 17.37
CA PRO A 445 -11.78 -25.84 18.43
C PRO A 445 -13.04 -24.95 18.41
N TYR A 446 -13.04 -23.88 17.62
CA TYR A 446 -14.17 -22.99 17.37
C TYR A 446 -14.75 -23.15 15.95
N GLY A 447 -14.29 -24.16 15.20
CA GLY A 447 -14.46 -24.27 13.75
C GLY A 447 -13.32 -23.61 12.97
N PRO A 448 -13.37 -23.63 11.63
CA PRO A 448 -12.52 -22.80 10.78
C PRO A 448 -12.77 -21.32 11.07
N GLN A 449 -11.76 -20.47 10.93
CA GLN A 449 -11.87 -19.01 11.04
C GLN A 449 -11.44 -18.40 9.70
N PRO A 450 -12.25 -17.57 9.03
CA PRO A 450 -11.91 -17.08 7.69
C PRO A 450 -10.53 -16.41 7.65
N TYR A 451 -9.83 -16.52 6.53
CA TYR A 451 -8.64 -15.72 6.29
C TYR A 451 -9.09 -14.30 5.91
N TYR A 452 -8.57 -13.27 6.57
CA TYR A 452 -9.06 -11.90 6.46
C TYR A 452 -7.94 -10.84 6.44
N GLY A 453 -8.09 -9.81 5.61
CA GLY A 453 -7.19 -8.65 5.59
C GLY A 453 -7.64 -7.53 4.64
N ASN A 454 -7.22 -6.30 4.93
CA ASN A 454 -7.48 -5.08 4.16
C ASN A 454 -6.32 -4.68 3.21
N ILE A 455 -5.21 -5.40 3.23
CA ILE A 455 -4.12 -5.26 2.24
C ILE A 455 -3.99 -6.57 1.46
N LEU A 456 -4.20 -6.52 0.14
CA LEU A 456 -4.00 -7.66 -0.76
C LEU A 456 -2.66 -7.56 -1.50
N GLU A 457 -1.75 -8.50 -1.25
CA GLU A 457 -0.62 -8.77 -2.15
C GLU A 457 -1.06 -9.83 -3.18
N ARG A 458 -0.91 -9.50 -4.46
CA ARG A 458 -1.35 -10.32 -5.60
C ARG A 458 -0.29 -10.38 -6.70
N ASP A 459 -0.36 -11.41 -7.53
CA ASP A 459 0.41 -11.45 -8.77
C ASP A 459 -0.22 -10.59 -9.90
N SER A 460 0.45 -10.53 -11.05
CA SER A 460 -0.05 -9.84 -12.25
C SER A 460 -1.23 -10.54 -12.94
N LYS A 461 -1.63 -11.72 -12.47
CA LYS A 461 -2.81 -12.47 -12.89
C LYS A 461 -3.98 -12.33 -11.91
N GLY A 462 -3.78 -11.66 -10.76
CA GLY A 462 -4.81 -11.46 -9.73
C GLY A 462 -4.92 -12.59 -8.70
N TYR A 463 -3.98 -13.54 -8.66
CA TYR A 463 -3.97 -14.59 -7.65
C TYR A 463 -3.40 -14.04 -6.34
N VAL A 464 -4.03 -14.38 -5.22
CA VAL A 464 -3.61 -13.98 -3.88
C VAL A 464 -2.25 -14.62 -3.57
N LYS A 465 -1.30 -13.77 -3.20
CA LYS A 465 0.04 -14.15 -2.72
C LYS A 465 0.17 -13.94 -1.22
N ALA A 466 -0.49 -12.93 -0.67
CA ALA A 466 -0.74 -12.78 0.76
C ALA A 466 -1.93 -11.85 1.00
N ILE A 467 -2.53 -11.92 2.17
CA ILE A 467 -3.35 -10.83 2.70
C ILE A 467 -2.75 -10.38 4.03
N TYR A 468 -2.82 -9.09 4.30
CA TYR A 468 -2.38 -8.54 5.56
C TYR A 468 -3.49 -7.73 6.21
N PHE A 469 -3.61 -7.86 7.52
CA PHE A 469 -4.52 -7.04 8.30
C PHE A 469 -3.74 -5.87 8.94
N GLN A 470 -4.17 -4.66 8.64
CA GLN A 470 -3.72 -3.41 9.23
C GLN A 470 -4.88 -2.83 10.04
N GLY A 471 -4.75 -2.84 11.37
CA GLY A 471 -5.62 -2.14 12.31
C GLY A 471 -4.81 -1.37 13.37
N ASP A 472 -5.51 -0.55 14.16
CA ASP A 472 -5.02 0.32 15.26
C ASP A 472 -4.10 -0.36 16.30
#